data_AF-A0A6M1ZF70-F1
#
_entry.id   AF-A0A6M1ZF70-F1
#
_cell.length_a   1.000
_cell.length_b   1.000
_cell.length_c   1.000
_cell.angle_alpha   90.00
_cell.angle_beta   90.00
_cell.angle_gamma   90.00
#
_symmetry.space_group_name_H-M   'P 1'
#
loop_
_entity.id
_entity.type
_entity.pdbx_description
1 polymer ?
#
loop_
_entity_poly.entity_id
_entity_poly.type
_entity_poly.pdbx_seq_one_letter_code
_entity_poly.pdbx_strand_id
1 'polypeptide(L)'
;MSYISSIKNYLSPYNPFKGPSDSKFKNLTINISEPISAGLAIMPTVYGFIAKSALQIGKKIPKITLRTPAKFPQSISTVQLGLEGIKASPKLGAAVGAQMIGQEKCQAYLENSRFFNNPQKKVNLSSMFLSSGIIGVISSPFLIAFNDQTIGNSFFKSLRALTPSKVVATAARETGFVFSLGFSKPLAKKMKEYNDSKTTEKAAYFVSGYAGSIVSHPCDTILTLLQKGIKLPSFFSPLNKQTIQRAASVMYRGANVRASTIGVFSILYNSLNKFINREETK
;
A
#
# COMPACT_ATOMS: atom_id res chain seq x y z
N MET A 1 42.17 2.34 -3.58
CA MET A 1 41.68 3.29 -4.62
C MET A 1 41.79 2.56 -5.95
N SER A 2 40.81 2.36 -6.83
CA SER A 2 39.50 2.96 -7.07
C SER A 2 38.67 1.91 -7.83
N TYR A 3 37.52 1.48 -7.29
CA TYR A 3 36.55 0.58 -7.94
C TYR A 3 35.14 1.21 -7.94
N ILE A 4 35.07 2.54 -7.96
CA ILE A 4 33.82 3.32 -7.86
C ILE A 4 33.46 4.02 -9.19
N SER A 5 34.31 3.98 -10.21
CA SER A 5 34.08 4.74 -11.47
C SER A 5 33.21 4.04 -12.53
N SER A 6 32.84 2.75 -12.38
CA SER A 6 32.13 2.02 -13.47
C SER A 6 30.59 2.04 -13.37
N ILE A 7 30.00 2.62 -12.32
CA ILE A 7 28.53 2.69 -12.17
C ILE A 7 27.92 3.96 -12.79
N LYS A 8 28.74 4.94 -13.19
CA LYS A 8 28.24 6.22 -13.72
C LYS A 8 27.76 6.22 -15.17
N ASN A 9 27.99 5.16 -15.95
CA ASN A 9 27.65 5.13 -17.38
C ASN A 9 26.41 4.30 -17.76
N TYR A 10 25.67 3.73 -16.81
CA TYR A 10 24.42 2.99 -17.08
C TYR A 10 23.13 3.77 -16.78
N LEU A 11 23.23 5.07 -16.53
CA LEU A 11 22.07 5.96 -16.36
C LEU A 11 22.12 7.05 -17.43
N SER A 12 21.87 6.65 -18.69
CA SER A 12 21.51 7.58 -19.76
C SER A 12 20.02 7.96 -19.61
N PRO A 13 19.63 9.23 -19.84
CA PRO A 13 18.32 9.74 -19.46
C PRO A 13 17.26 9.32 -20.49
N TYR A 14 16.32 8.47 -20.07
CA TYR A 14 15.07 8.29 -20.79
C TYR A 14 14.24 9.58 -20.64
N ASN A 15 13.93 10.24 -21.74
CA ASN A 15 13.07 11.42 -21.78
C ASN A 15 12.08 11.26 -22.95
N PRO A 16 10.84 10.77 -22.70
CA PRO A 16 9.92 10.37 -23.76
C PRO A 16 9.26 11.54 -24.52
N PHE A 17 9.69 12.79 -24.30
CA PHE A 17 9.10 13.96 -24.95
C PHE A 17 10.15 14.93 -25.50
N LYS A 18 10.83 14.57 -26.60
CA LYS A 18 11.53 15.52 -27.47
C LYS A 18 10.75 15.76 -28.77
N GLY A 19 9.77 16.66 -28.72
CA GLY A 19 9.48 17.58 -29.83
C GLY A 19 10.28 18.88 -29.62
N PRO A 20 10.67 19.61 -30.69
CA PRO A 20 11.60 20.72 -30.53
C PRO A 20 11.01 21.93 -29.79
N SER A 21 11.87 22.51 -28.96
CA SER A 21 11.98 23.91 -28.52
C SER A 21 10.81 24.59 -27.80
N ASP A 22 10.63 24.25 -26.51
CA ASP A 22 10.57 25.26 -25.42
C ASP A 22 10.76 24.53 -24.07
N SER A 23 11.99 24.08 -23.87
CA SER A 23 12.35 23.01 -22.94
C SER A 23 12.32 23.39 -21.45
N LYS A 24 12.32 24.68 -21.09
CA LYS A 24 12.32 25.07 -19.67
C LYS A 24 10.92 25.10 -19.05
N PHE A 25 9.92 25.65 -19.74
CA PHE A 25 8.54 25.69 -19.24
C PHE A 25 7.90 24.30 -19.28
N LYS A 26 8.10 23.54 -20.38
CA LYS A 26 7.55 22.18 -20.51
C LYS A 26 8.12 21.23 -19.45
N ASN A 27 9.43 21.28 -19.19
CA ASN A 27 10.04 20.46 -18.15
C ASN A 27 9.60 20.88 -16.74
N LEU A 28 9.29 22.16 -16.50
CA LEU A 28 8.79 22.60 -15.19
C LEU A 28 7.32 22.18 -14.98
N THR A 29 6.47 22.33 -16.00
CA THR A 29 5.07 21.90 -15.93
C THR A 29 4.93 20.39 -15.84
N ILE A 30 5.76 19.62 -16.56
CA ILE A 30 5.74 18.15 -16.52
C ILE A 30 6.23 17.66 -15.14
N ASN A 31 7.36 18.18 -14.63
CA ASN A 31 7.93 17.77 -13.34
C ASN A 31 7.04 18.11 -12.12
N ILE A 32 6.19 19.14 -12.22
CA ILE A 32 5.27 19.51 -11.13
C ILE A 32 3.91 18.83 -11.29
N SER A 33 3.43 18.66 -12.53
CA SER A 33 2.10 18.07 -12.80
C SER A 33 2.02 16.60 -12.41
N GLU A 34 3.10 15.82 -12.53
CA GLU A 34 3.09 14.39 -12.21
C GLU A 34 2.93 14.09 -10.71
N PRO A 35 3.75 14.65 -9.79
CA PRO A 35 3.54 14.47 -8.35
C PRO A 35 2.18 15.00 -7.88
N ILE A 36 1.72 16.12 -8.48
CA ILE A 36 0.41 16.70 -8.16
C ILE A 36 -0.71 15.76 -8.61
N SER A 37 -0.68 15.29 -9.86
CA SER A 37 -1.70 14.40 -10.40
C SER A 37 -1.74 13.06 -9.67
N ALA A 38 -0.56 12.48 -9.38
CA ALA A 38 -0.46 11.28 -8.54
C ALA A 38 -1.00 11.54 -7.13
N GLY A 39 -0.68 12.69 -6.54
CA GLY A 39 -1.19 13.13 -5.23
C GLY A 39 -2.71 13.26 -5.19
N LEU A 40 -3.29 13.90 -6.20
CA LEU A 40 -4.74 14.06 -6.35
C LEU A 40 -5.42 12.71 -6.59
N ALA A 41 -4.83 11.84 -7.42
CA ALA A 41 -5.36 10.52 -7.71
C ALA A 41 -5.43 9.61 -6.47
N ILE A 42 -4.52 9.78 -5.51
CA ILE A 42 -4.54 9.01 -4.26
C ILE A 42 -5.33 9.69 -3.12
N MET A 43 -5.93 10.87 -3.34
CA MET A 43 -6.73 11.53 -2.29
C MET A 43 -7.82 10.63 -1.69
N PRO A 44 -8.61 9.87 -2.48
CA PRO A 44 -9.60 8.95 -1.91
C PRO A 44 -8.94 7.91 -0.99
N THR A 45 -7.76 7.43 -1.38
CA THR A 45 -6.98 6.46 -0.61
C THR A 45 -6.47 7.04 0.70
N VAL A 46 -5.90 8.25 0.65
CA VAL A 46 -5.44 8.98 1.83
C VAL A 46 -6.60 9.24 2.79
N TYR A 47 -7.74 9.71 2.29
CA TYR A 47 -8.93 9.92 3.10
C TYR A 47 -9.43 8.62 3.73
N GLY A 48 -9.46 7.52 2.98
CA GLY A 48 -9.82 6.21 3.48
C GLY A 48 -8.96 5.75 4.65
N PHE A 49 -7.64 5.98 4.60
CA PHE A 49 -6.74 5.70 5.72
C PHE A 49 -7.00 6.60 6.93
N ILE A 50 -7.27 7.89 6.72
CA ILE A 50 -7.63 8.83 7.79
C ILE A 50 -8.94 8.40 8.47
N ALA A 51 -9.98 8.13 7.67
CA ALA A 51 -11.30 7.72 8.14
C ALA A 51 -11.23 6.41 8.94
N LYS A 52 -10.53 5.41 8.42
CA LYS A 52 -10.27 4.14 9.09
C LYS A 52 -9.51 4.34 10.40
N SER A 53 -8.42 5.12 10.41
CA SER A 53 -7.64 5.37 11.62
C SER A 53 -8.50 6.01 12.71
N ALA A 54 -9.36 6.98 12.35
CA ALA A 54 -10.31 7.59 13.27
C ALA A 54 -11.29 6.56 13.86
N LEU A 55 -11.84 5.68 13.03
CA LEU A 55 -12.71 4.60 13.48
C LEU A 55 -11.99 3.63 14.44
N GLN A 56 -10.78 3.19 14.12
CA GLN A 56 -10.01 2.25 14.95
C GLN A 56 -9.75 2.79 16.37
N ILE A 57 -9.60 4.10 16.53
CA ILE A 57 -9.45 4.77 17.83
C ILE A 57 -10.78 5.23 18.46
N GLY A 58 -11.92 4.81 17.88
CA GLY A 58 -13.26 5.14 18.39
C GLY A 58 -13.71 6.59 18.16
N LYS A 59 -13.05 7.33 17.26
CA LYS A 59 -13.47 8.68 16.85
C LYS A 59 -14.42 8.61 15.65
N LYS A 60 -15.18 9.69 15.44
CA LYS A 60 -16.03 9.84 14.26
C LYS A 60 -15.17 10.05 13.01
N ILE A 61 -15.68 9.59 11.86
CA ILE A 61 -15.03 9.80 10.56
C ILE A 61 -14.97 11.31 10.29
N PRO A 62 -13.80 11.87 9.90
CA PRO A 62 -13.69 13.27 9.56
C PRO A 62 -14.56 13.64 8.36
N LYS A 63 -15.32 14.73 8.45
CA LYS A 63 -16.10 15.22 7.31
C LYS A 63 -15.19 15.97 6.34
N ILE A 64 -15.33 15.71 5.04
CA ILE A 64 -14.68 16.51 4.00
C ILE A 64 -15.47 17.80 3.85
N THR A 65 -14.80 18.94 3.97
CA THR A 65 -15.40 20.27 3.78
C THR A 65 -14.65 21.05 2.72
N LEU A 66 -15.34 21.96 2.02
CA LEU A 66 -14.68 22.83 1.04
C LEU A 66 -13.73 23.84 1.70
N ARG A 67 -14.08 24.33 2.89
CA ARG A 67 -13.27 25.26 3.69
C ARG A 67 -12.93 24.64 5.04
N THR A 68 -11.74 24.93 5.56
CA THR A 68 -11.32 24.51 6.90
C THR A 68 -12.21 25.20 7.93
N PRO A 69 -13.07 24.49 8.68
CA PRO A 69 -13.94 25.15 9.64
C PRO A 69 -13.13 25.49 10.88
N ALA A 70 -13.15 26.75 11.32
CA ALA A 70 -12.54 27.16 12.59
C ALA A 70 -13.14 26.44 13.82
N LYS A 71 -14.35 25.86 13.69
CA LYS A 71 -15.12 25.25 14.79
C LYS A 71 -15.20 23.71 14.77
N PHE A 72 -14.63 23.02 13.77
CA PHE A 72 -14.71 21.55 13.71
C PHE A 72 -13.32 20.91 13.70
N PRO A 73 -12.80 20.49 14.86
CA PRO A 73 -11.47 19.84 14.97
C PRO A 73 -11.40 18.47 14.27
N GLN A 74 -12.51 17.97 13.72
CA GLN A 74 -12.62 16.70 13.02
C GLN A 74 -13.01 16.88 11.54
N SER A 75 -12.84 18.05 10.94
CA SER A 75 -13.04 18.23 9.49
C SER A 75 -11.70 18.27 8.77
N ILE A 76 -11.67 17.77 7.54
CA ILE A 76 -10.52 17.93 6.64
C ILE A 76 -10.96 18.73 5.43
N SER A 77 -10.26 19.82 5.12
CA SER A 77 -10.58 20.58 3.92
C SER A 77 -10.11 19.83 2.67
N THR A 78 -10.80 20.00 1.54
CA THR A 78 -10.38 19.38 0.26
C THR A 78 -8.95 19.78 -0.11
N VAL A 79 -8.56 21.03 0.18
CA VAL A 79 -7.19 21.53 -0.03
C VAL A 79 -6.20 20.79 0.86
N GLN A 80 -6.50 20.64 2.15
CA GLN A 80 -5.65 19.89 3.07
C GLN A 80 -5.51 18.43 2.64
N LEU A 81 -6.62 17.79 2.24
CA LEU A 81 -6.58 16.42 1.74
C LEU A 81 -5.74 16.30 0.47
N GLY A 82 -5.84 17.27 -0.44
CA GLY A 82 -5.00 17.33 -1.65
C GLY A 82 -3.53 17.46 -1.33
N LEU A 83 -3.17 18.35 -0.39
CA LEU A 83 -1.79 18.52 0.06
C LEU A 83 -1.25 17.26 0.74
N GLU A 84 -2.05 16.57 1.56
CA GLU A 84 -1.66 15.29 2.15
C GLU A 84 -1.50 14.20 1.08
N GLY A 85 -2.35 14.18 0.05
CA GLY A 85 -2.17 13.35 -1.14
C GLY A 85 -0.83 13.58 -1.84
N ILE A 86 -0.50 14.84 -2.13
CA ILE A 86 0.75 15.24 -2.79
C ILE A 86 1.98 14.87 -1.94
N LYS A 87 1.90 15.04 -0.62
CA LYS A 87 3.00 14.64 0.29
C LYS A 87 3.15 13.12 0.39
N ALA A 88 2.04 12.38 0.35
CA ALA A 88 2.04 10.94 0.51
C ALA A 88 2.43 10.19 -0.77
N SER A 89 2.10 10.72 -1.95
CA SER A 89 2.23 10.00 -3.21
C SER A 89 3.65 9.51 -3.54
N PRO A 90 4.74 10.30 -3.35
CA PRO A 90 6.07 9.84 -3.70
C PRO A 90 6.52 8.71 -2.76
N LYS A 91 6.21 8.84 -1.47
CA LYS A 91 6.57 7.85 -0.44
C LYS A 91 5.80 6.54 -0.65
N LEU A 92 4.49 6.64 -0.90
CA LEU A 92 3.63 5.48 -1.14
C LEU A 92 4.06 4.76 -2.42
N GLY A 93 4.27 5.50 -3.51
CA GLY A 93 4.71 4.95 -4.79
C GLY A 93 6.04 4.22 -4.68
N ALA A 94 7.05 4.83 -4.05
CA ALA A 94 8.35 4.21 -3.82
C ALA A 94 8.25 2.94 -2.95
N ALA A 95 7.48 2.99 -1.86
CA ALA A 95 7.32 1.85 -0.96
C ALA A 95 6.62 0.67 -1.66
N VAL A 96 5.46 0.91 -2.30
CA VAL A 96 4.71 -0.13 -3.00
C VAL A 96 5.51 -0.68 -4.19
N GLY A 97 6.15 0.19 -4.97
CA GLY A 97 7.00 -0.22 -6.08
C GLY A 97 8.16 -1.11 -5.64
N ALA A 98 8.87 -0.73 -4.57
CA ALA A 98 9.95 -1.55 -4.02
C ALA A 98 9.46 -2.90 -3.49
N GLN A 99 8.30 -2.93 -2.81
CA GLN A 99 7.69 -4.17 -2.34
C GLN A 99 7.34 -5.10 -3.50
N MET A 100 6.79 -4.57 -4.59
CA MET A 100 6.39 -5.38 -5.75
C MET A 100 7.59 -5.94 -6.52
N ILE A 101 8.61 -5.11 -6.79
CA ILE A 101 9.86 -5.58 -7.40
C ILE A 101 10.54 -6.63 -6.50
N GLY A 102 10.58 -6.37 -5.19
CA GLY A 102 11.12 -7.30 -4.21
C GLY A 102 10.36 -8.63 -4.20
N GLN A 103 9.03 -8.60 -4.21
CA GLN A 103 8.18 -9.78 -4.22
C GLN A 103 8.42 -10.61 -5.48
N GLU A 104 8.47 -9.99 -6.66
CA GLU A 104 8.70 -10.67 -7.93
C GLU A 104 10.06 -11.38 -7.94
N LYS A 105 11.13 -10.69 -7.52
CA LYS A 105 12.47 -11.27 -7.43
C LYS A 105 12.54 -12.40 -6.40
N CYS A 106 11.93 -12.19 -5.23
CA CYS A 106 11.89 -13.20 -4.16
C CYS A 106 11.09 -14.43 -4.60
N GLN A 107 9.95 -14.24 -5.26
CA GLN A 107 9.14 -15.31 -5.80
C GLN A 107 9.89 -16.10 -6.88
N ALA A 108 10.53 -15.43 -7.84
CA ALA A 108 11.34 -16.09 -8.86
C ALA A 108 12.48 -16.91 -8.24
N TYR A 109 13.14 -16.37 -7.21
CA TYR A 109 14.17 -17.11 -6.47
C TYR A 109 13.61 -18.35 -5.76
N LEU A 110 12.46 -18.22 -5.07
CA LEU A 110 11.81 -19.35 -4.39
C LEU A 110 11.35 -20.43 -5.37
N GLU A 111 10.79 -20.05 -6.51
CA GLU A 111 10.34 -20.98 -7.55
C GLU A 111 11.50 -21.73 -8.22
N ASN A 112 12.65 -21.08 -8.35
CA ASN A 112 13.89 -21.71 -8.82
C ASN A 112 14.62 -22.53 -7.74
N SER A 113 14.19 -22.44 -6.47
CA SER A 113 14.80 -23.21 -5.39
C SER A 113 14.31 -24.67 -5.40
N ARG A 114 15.16 -25.59 -4.94
CA ARG A 114 14.85 -27.03 -4.87
C ARG A 114 13.56 -27.34 -4.07
N PHE A 115 13.14 -26.43 -3.17
CA PHE A 115 11.98 -26.61 -2.30
C PHE A 115 10.63 -26.43 -3.01
N PHE A 116 10.58 -25.68 -4.10
CA PHE A 116 9.34 -25.42 -4.84
C PHE A 116 9.42 -25.86 -6.30
N ASN A 117 10.34 -26.79 -6.59
CA ASN A 117 10.68 -27.25 -7.93
C ASN A 117 9.48 -27.98 -8.56
N ASN A 118 8.54 -27.21 -9.08
CA ASN A 118 7.32 -27.70 -9.67
C ASN A 118 7.51 -27.61 -11.20
N PRO A 119 7.65 -28.74 -11.90
CA PRO A 119 7.94 -28.74 -13.35
C PRO A 119 6.80 -28.12 -14.18
N GLN A 120 5.62 -27.92 -13.59
CA GLN A 120 4.53 -27.16 -14.20
C GLN A 120 4.61 -25.70 -13.77
N LYS A 121 4.82 -24.78 -14.73
CA LYS A 121 4.75 -23.30 -14.60
C LYS A 121 3.35 -22.76 -14.19
N LYS A 122 2.65 -23.44 -13.28
CA LYS A 122 1.40 -22.96 -12.69
C LYS A 122 1.73 -21.98 -11.57
N VAL A 123 0.87 -20.97 -11.41
CA VAL A 123 0.97 -20.01 -10.31
C VAL A 123 1.00 -20.76 -8.98
N ASN A 124 2.10 -20.66 -8.25
CA ASN A 124 2.26 -21.29 -6.95
C ASN A 124 1.84 -20.30 -5.85
N LEU A 125 0.63 -20.44 -5.33
CA LEU A 125 0.11 -19.55 -4.28
C LEU A 125 0.98 -19.58 -3.01
N SER A 126 1.61 -20.72 -2.71
CA SER A 126 2.49 -20.87 -1.55
C SER A 126 3.78 -20.08 -1.74
N SER A 127 4.40 -20.09 -2.93
CA SER A 127 5.59 -19.27 -3.21
C SER A 127 5.24 -17.79 -3.14
N MET A 128 4.08 -17.40 -3.67
CA MET A 128 3.60 -16.02 -3.65
C MET A 128 3.29 -15.53 -2.23
N PHE A 129 2.68 -16.39 -1.40
CA PHE A 129 2.43 -16.09 0.01
C PHE A 129 3.74 -15.97 0.79
N LEU A 130 4.66 -16.91 0.60
CA LEU A 130 5.96 -16.91 1.28
C LEU A 130 6.82 -15.71 0.87
N SER A 131 6.88 -15.38 -0.43
CA SER A 131 7.58 -14.19 -0.91
C SER A 131 6.98 -12.91 -0.35
N SER A 132 5.64 -12.81 -0.29
CA SER A 132 4.94 -11.70 0.37
C SER A 132 5.30 -11.61 1.86
N GLY A 133 5.41 -12.76 2.53
CA GLY A 133 5.86 -12.88 3.92
C GLY A 133 7.25 -12.30 4.15
N ILE A 134 8.22 -12.75 3.35
CA ILE A 134 9.61 -12.31 3.41
C ILE A 134 9.71 -10.80 3.17
N ILE A 135 9.06 -10.30 2.11
CA ILE A 135 9.04 -8.87 1.80
C ILE A 135 8.33 -8.07 2.88
N GLY A 136 7.25 -8.58 3.45
CA GLY A 136 6.55 -7.97 4.58
C GLY A 136 7.48 -7.79 5.79
N VAL A 137 8.27 -8.82 6.12
CA VAL A 137 9.25 -8.76 7.21
C VAL A 137 10.36 -7.76 6.89
N ILE A 138 10.99 -7.85 5.72
CA ILE A 138 12.11 -6.98 5.33
C ILE A 138 11.69 -5.50 5.26
N SER A 139 10.49 -5.23 4.73
CA SER A 139 9.99 -3.86 4.57
C SER A 139 9.41 -3.27 5.86
N SER A 140 9.06 -4.11 6.85
CA SER A 140 8.39 -3.66 8.07
C SER A 140 9.11 -2.55 8.86
N PRO A 141 10.45 -2.55 9.05
CA PRO A 141 11.12 -1.49 9.82
C PRO A 141 10.97 -0.12 9.14
N PHE A 142 11.11 -0.08 7.81
CA PHE A 142 10.97 1.13 7.02
C PHE A 142 9.54 1.64 7.04
N LEU A 143 8.57 0.75 6.89
CA LEU A 143 7.15 1.11 6.89
C LEU A 143 6.67 1.61 8.24
N ILE A 144 7.17 1.04 9.35
CA ILE A 144 6.90 1.57 10.69
C ILE A 144 7.48 2.98 10.82
N ALA A 145 8.73 3.19 10.38
CA ALA A 145 9.35 4.50 10.45
C ALA A 145 8.64 5.55 9.59
N PHE A 146 8.16 5.17 8.40
CA PHE A 146 7.33 6.05 7.57
C PHE A 146 5.96 6.33 8.20
N ASN A 147 5.30 5.33 8.78
CA ASN A 147 4.02 5.54 9.45
C ASN A 147 4.19 6.45 10.68
N ASP A 148 5.27 6.28 11.45
CA ASP A 148 5.57 7.10 12.60
C ASP A 148 5.92 8.57 12.20
N GLN A 149 6.48 8.80 11.01
CA GLN A 149 6.61 10.17 10.46
C GLN A 149 5.25 10.87 10.27
N THR A 150 4.20 10.14 9.90
CA THR A 150 2.86 10.73 9.71
C THR A 150 2.22 11.21 11.01
N ILE A 151 2.75 10.75 12.16
CA ILE A 151 2.34 11.19 13.50
C ILE A 151 3.37 12.15 14.14
N GLY A 152 4.34 12.65 13.37
CA GLY A 152 5.30 13.68 13.79
C GLY A 152 6.58 13.16 14.42
N ASN A 153 6.85 11.84 14.40
CA ASN A 153 8.12 11.30 14.89
C ASN A 153 9.20 11.37 13.80
N SER A 154 10.47 11.51 14.20
CA SER A 154 11.59 11.42 13.25
C SER A 154 11.81 9.97 12.81
N PHE A 155 12.32 9.78 11.60
CA PHE A 155 12.57 8.45 11.02
C PHE A 155 13.46 7.60 11.92
N PHE A 156 14.61 8.13 12.33
CA PHE A 156 15.56 7.43 13.19
C PHE A 156 15.02 7.17 14.61
N LYS A 157 14.24 8.09 15.18
CA LYS A 157 13.57 7.86 16.47
C LYS A 157 12.59 6.70 16.37
N SER A 158 11.88 6.60 15.25
CA SER A 158 10.91 5.53 14.99
C SER A 158 11.59 4.18 14.82
N LEU A 159 12.73 4.12 14.11
CA LEU A 159 13.55 2.91 14.02
C LEU A 159 14.10 2.46 15.39
N ARG A 160 14.54 3.41 16.23
CA ARG A 160 15.00 3.09 17.60
C ARG A 160 13.86 2.63 18.52
N ALA A 161 12.62 3.01 18.23
CA ALA A 161 11.42 2.64 18.98
C ALA A 161 10.69 1.43 18.35
N LEU A 162 11.38 0.63 17.54
CA LEU A 162 10.86 -0.62 17.00
C LEU A 162 10.68 -1.63 18.13
N THR A 163 9.53 -2.28 18.11
CA THR A 163 9.25 -3.41 18.98
C THR A 163 8.92 -4.62 18.12
N PRO A 164 9.23 -5.86 18.57
CA PRO A 164 8.87 -7.07 17.84
C PRO A 164 7.37 -7.11 17.49
N SER A 165 6.50 -6.65 18.39
CA SER A 165 5.06 -6.59 18.16
C SER A 165 4.67 -5.67 16.99
N LYS A 166 5.30 -4.49 16.88
CA LYS A 166 5.08 -3.59 15.72
C LYS A 166 5.57 -4.23 14.43
N VAL A 167 6.73 -4.88 14.46
CA VAL A 167 7.33 -5.59 13.31
C VAL A 167 6.42 -6.71 12.83
N VAL A 168 5.98 -7.60 13.73
CA VAL A 168 5.08 -8.72 13.39
C VAL A 168 3.73 -8.21 12.87
N ALA A 169 3.13 -7.23 13.53
CA ALA A 169 1.85 -6.66 13.08
C ALA A 169 1.97 -6.01 11.70
N THR A 170 3.06 -5.28 11.46
CA THR A 170 3.34 -4.66 10.15
C THR A 170 3.60 -5.73 9.10
N ALA A 171 4.47 -6.70 9.38
CA ALA A 171 4.78 -7.78 8.44
C ALA A 171 3.54 -8.58 8.05
N ALA A 172 2.67 -8.93 9.00
CA ALA A 172 1.42 -9.62 8.72
C ALA A 172 0.47 -8.77 7.87
N ARG A 173 0.36 -7.47 8.18
CA ARG A 173 -0.44 -6.52 7.38
C ARG A 173 0.07 -6.44 5.94
N GLU A 174 1.38 -6.25 5.77
CA GLU A 174 2.01 -6.11 4.45
C GLU A 174 1.97 -7.39 3.66
N THR A 175 2.19 -8.53 4.29
CA THR A 175 2.03 -9.86 3.67
C THR A 175 0.65 -9.96 3.04
N GLY A 176 -0.42 -9.63 3.79
CA GLY A 176 -1.78 -9.67 3.25
C GLY A 176 -2.02 -8.70 2.11
N PHE A 177 -1.47 -7.48 2.19
CA PHE A 177 -1.56 -6.48 1.13
C PHE A 177 -0.84 -6.93 -0.15
N VAL A 178 0.44 -7.28 -0.05
CA VAL A 178 1.31 -7.70 -1.15
C VAL A 178 0.78 -9.01 -1.79
N PHE A 179 0.35 -9.96 -0.96
CA PHE A 179 -0.31 -11.17 -1.44
C PHE A 179 -1.60 -10.85 -2.23
N SER A 180 -2.43 -9.92 -1.75
CA SER A 180 -3.67 -9.55 -2.44
C SER A 180 -3.41 -8.94 -3.83
N LEU A 181 -2.37 -8.10 -3.94
CA LEU A 181 -1.96 -7.51 -5.22
C LEU A 181 -1.43 -8.58 -6.17
N GLY A 182 -0.55 -9.46 -5.71
CA GLY A 182 -0.06 -10.57 -6.53
C GLY A 182 -1.18 -11.51 -6.99
N PHE A 183 -2.16 -11.78 -6.12
CA PHE A 183 -3.29 -12.67 -6.40
C PHE A 183 -4.29 -12.08 -7.41
N SER A 184 -4.28 -10.74 -7.56
CA SER A 184 -5.16 -10.02 -8.48
C SER A 184 -4.99 -10.47 -9.93
N LYS A 185 -3.74 -10.70 -10.37
CA LYS A 185 -3.42 -11.13 -11.75
C LYS A 185 -3.98 -12.53 -12.05
N PRO A 186 -3.69 -13.59 -11.27
CA PRO A 186 -4.30 -14.90 -11.44
C PRO A 186 -5.84 -14.86 -11.40
N LEU A 187 -6.42 -14.11 -10.46
CA LEU A 187 -7.86 -13.96 -10.35
C LEU A 187 -8.46 -13.31 -11.61
N ALA A 188 -7.85 -12.23 -12.09
CA ALA A 188 -8.28 -11.54 -13.30
C ALA A 188 -8.19 -12.45 -14.53
N LYS A 189 -7.11 -13.23 -14.67
CA LYS A 189 -6.96 -14.21 -15.75
C LYS A 189 -8.10 -15.23 -15.72
N LYS A 190 -8.38 -15.81 -14.55
CA LYS A 190 -9.46 -16.80 -14.37
C LYS A 190 -10.85 -16.20 -14.65
N MET A 191 -11.11 -14.96 -14.24
CA MET A 191 -12.40 -14.32 -14.50
C MET A 191 -12.60 -13.97 -15.98
N LYS A 192 -11.52 -13.64 -16.70
CA LYS A 192 -11.58 -13.38 -18.16
C LYS A 192 -11.93 -14.62 -18.98
N GLU A 193 -11.69 -15.82 -18.47
CA GLU A 193 -12.15 -17.07 -19.10
C GLU A 193 -13.69 -17.12 -19.20
N TYR A 194 -14.41 -16.41 -18.32
CA TYR A 194 -15.87 -16.31 -18.35
C TYR A 194 -16.38 -15.06 -19.07
N ASN A 195 -15.66 -13.94 -18.95
CA ASN A 195 -16.03 -12.68 -19.59
C ASN A 195 -14.80 -11.80 -19.81
N ASP A 196 -14.27 -11.79 -21.04
CA ASP A 196 -13.10 -10.98 -21.40
C ASP A 196 -13.46 -9.50 -21.61
N SER A 197 -13.65 -8.80 -20.51
CA SER A 197 -13.89 -7.36 -20.51
C SER A 197 -12.90 -6.62 -19.59
N LYS A 198 -12.62 -5.35 -19.93
CA LYS A 198 -11.85 -4.46 -19.05
C LYS A 198 -12.53 -4.28 -17.69
N THR A 199 -13.85 -4.37 -17.64
CA THR A 199 -14.64 -4.28 -16.40
C THR A 199 -14.41 -5.50 -15.52
N THR A 200 -14.44 -6.71 -16.10
CA THR A 200 -14.14 -7.97 -15.40
C THR A 200 -12.74 -7.91 -14.77
N GLU A 201 -11.76 -7.40 -15.51
CA GLU A 201 -10.42 -7.23 -14.99
C GLU A 201 -10.39 -6.26 -13.80
N LYS A 202 -10.97 -5.07 -13.95
CA LYS A 202 -11.01 -4.09 -12.84
C LYS A 202 -11.73 -4.65 -11.61
N ALA A 203 -12.83 -5.38 -11.82
CA ALA A 203 -13.57 -6.04 -10.74
C ALA A 203 -12.71 -7.07 -10.00
N ALA A 204 -11.93 -7.88 -10.73
CA ALA A 204 -11.01 -8.85 -10.11
C ALA A 204 -9.99 -8.15 -9.20
N TYR A 205 -9.36 -7.07 -9.67
CA TYR A 205 -8.39 -6.30 -8.88
C TYR A 205 -9.04 -5.61 -7.67
N PHE A 206 -10.27 -5.11 -7.82
CA PHE A 206 -11.01 -4.55 -6.70
C PHE A 206 -11.29 -5.61 -5.64
N VAL A 207 -11.83 -6.76 -6.04
CA VAL A 207 -12.25 -7.84 -5.13
C VAL A 207 -11.06 -8.43 -4.40
N SER A 208 -9.95 -8.70 -5.10
CA SER A 208 -8.72 -9.20 -4.46
C SER A 208 -8.18 -8.20 -3.43
N GLY A 209 -8.06 -6.91 -3.80
CA GLY A 209 -7.60 -5.84 -2.91
C GLY A 209 -8.52 -5.66 -1.70
N TYR A 210 -9.84 -5.68 -1.93
CA TYR A 210 -10.85 -5.61 -0.88
C TYR A 210 -10.73 -6.78 0.10
N ALA A 211 -10.76 -8.01 -0.41
CA ALA A 211 -10.71 -9.22 0.41
C ALA A 211 -9.40 -9.33 1.19
N GLY A 212 -8.25 -9.09 0.54
CA GLY A 212 -6.96 -9.07 1.20
C GLY A 212 -6.85 -8.00 2.28
N SER A 213 -7.47 -6.83 2.07
CA SER A 213 -7.54 -5.79 3.08
C SER A 213 -8.42 -6.18 4.27
N ILE A 214 -9.52 -6.91 4.08
CA ILE A 214 -10.36 -7.41 5.18
C ILE A 214 -9.57 -8.42 6.03
N VAL A 215 -8.92 -9.40 5.39
CA VAL A 215 -8.16 -10.45 6.07
C VAL A 215 -6.99 -9.87 6.88
N SER A 216 -6.30 -8.87 6.33
CA SER A 216 -5.19 -8.18 7.00
C SER A 216 -5.60 -7.03 7.93
N HIS A 217 -6.90 -6.82 8.14
CA HIS A 217 -7.40 -5.70 8.96
C HIS A 217 -7.11 -5.81 10.45
N PRO A 218 -7.25 -6.99 11.10
CA PRO A 218 -6.91 -7.13 12.51
C PRO A 218 -5.46 -6.72 12.83
N CYS A 219 -4.49 -7.13 12.00
CA CYS A 219 -3.08 -6.78 12.18
C CYS A 219 -2.84 -5.27 12.13
N ASP A 220 -3.56 -4.58 11.27
CA ASP A 220 -3.47 -3.15 11.14
C ASP A 220 -4.14 -2.41 12.32
N THR A 221 -5.26 -2.91 12.81
CA THR A 221 -5.87 -2.38 14.04
C THR A 221 -4.92 -2.54 15.22
N ILE A 222 -4.27 -3.72 15.37
CA ILE A 222 -3.23 -3.95 16.39
C ILE A 222 -2.10 -2.92 16.26
N LEU A 223 -1.57 -2.73 15.04
CA LEU A 223 -0.50 -1.77 14.80
C LEU A 223 -0.91 -0.33 15.19
N THR A 224 -2.12 0.08 14.81
CA THR A 224 -2.67 1.40 15.12
C THR A 224 -2.80 1.61 16.63
N LEU A 225 -3.32 0.61 17.36
CA LEU A 225 -3.44 0.67 18.81
C LEU A 225 -2.06 0.75 19.49
N LEU A 226 -1.10 -0.08 19.05
CA LEU A 226 0.28 -0.06 19.56
C LEU A 226 0.98 1.29 19.31
N GLN A 227 0.80 1.88 18.12
CA GLN A 227 1.38 3.19 17.79
C GLN A 227 0.77 4.34 18.58
N LYS A 228 -0.48 4.20 19.02
CA LYS A 228 -1.16 5.18 19.88
C LYS A 228 -1.00 4.91 21.38
N GLY A 229 -0.26 3.87 21.77
CA GLY A 229 -0.10 3.48 23.17
C GLY A 229 -1.41 2.98 23.81
N ILE A 230 -2.38 2.55 23.00
CA ILE A 230 -3.66 2.02 23.48
C ILE A 230 -3.46 0.53 23.78
N LYS A 231 -3.89 0.09 24.97
CA LYS A 231 -3.82 -1.32 25.36
C LYS A 231 -4.65 -2.18 24.40
N LEU A 232 -4.07 -3.28 23.94
CA LEU A 232 -4.78 -4.26 23.10
C LEU A 232 -5.90 -4.93 23.91
N PRO A 233 -7.02 -5.30 23.27
CA PRO A 233 -8.02 -6.15 23.92
C PRO A 233 -7.36 -7.46 24.37
N SER A 234 -7.68 -7.94 25.58
CA SER A 234 -7.16 -9.22 26.06
C SER A 234 -7.82 -10.38 25.29
N PHE A 235 -7.19 -10.83 24.22
CA PHE A 235 -7.66 -12.00 23.44
C PHE A 235 -7.48 -13.32 24.17
N PHE A 236 -6.55 -13.39 25.12
CA PHE A 236 -6.15 -14.61 25.81
C PHE A 236 -6.73 -14.75 27.23
N SER A 237 -7.61 -13.82 27.64
CA SER A 237 -8.37 -13.95 28.89
C SER A 237 -9.55 -14.93 28.73
N PRO A 238 -10.04 -15.57 29.81
CA PRO A 238 -11.05 -16.62 29.73
C PRO A 238 -12.26 -16.22 28.87
N LEU A 239 -12.51 -17.09 27.89
CA LEU A 239 -13.32 -16.95 26.68
C LEU A 239 -14.83 -16.82 26.95
N ASN A 240 -15.29 -15.69 27.48
CA ASN A 240 -16.70 -15.33 27.29
C ASN A 240 -16.90 -14.94 25.81
N LYS A 241 -17.91 -15.52 25.14
CA LYS A 241 -18.34 -15.15 23.78
C LYS A 241 -18.49 -13.64 23.60
N GLN A 242 -18.97 -12.93 24.61
CA GLN A 242 -19.12 -11.47 24.62
C GLN A 242 -17.77 -10.74 24.56
N THR A 243 -16.74 -11.25 25.25
CA THR A 243 -15.38 -10.68 25.19
C THR A 243 -14.78 -10.87 23.79
N ILE A 244 -14.94 -12.06 23.21
CA ILE A 244 -14.48 -12.36 21.83
C ILE A 244 -15.20 -11.46 20.83
N GLN A 245 -16.52 -11.32 20.93
CA GLN A 245 -17.32 -10.46 20.04
C GLN A 245 -16.92 -8.99 20.15
N ARG A 246 -16.68 -8.48 21.37
CA ARG A 246 -16.17 -7.11 21.57
C ARG A 246 -14.78 -6.94 20.97
N ALA A 247 -13.89 -7.89 21.19
CA ALA A 247 -12.53 -7.85 20.65
C ALA A 247 -12.54 -7.91 19.11
N ALA A 248 -13.36 -8.78 18.52
CA ALA A 248 -13.56 -8.85 17.06
C ALA A 248 -14.17 -7.55 16.51
N SER A 249 -15.17 -6.98 17.18
CA SER A 249 -15.78 -5.71 16.79
C SER A 249 -14.76 -4.56 16.77
N VAL A 250 -13.88 -4.50 17.78
CA VAL A 250 -12.77 -3.53 17.80
C VAL A 250 -11.80 -3.80 16.65
N MET A 251 -11.41 -5.06 16.43
CA MET A 251 -10.45 -5.42 15.39
C MET A 251 -10.94 -5.12 13.98
N TYR A 252 -12.24 -5.31 13.71
CA TYR A 252 -12.87 -5.07 12.42
C TYR A 252 -13.48 -3.67 12.26
N ARG A 253 -13.30 -2.79 13.26
CA ARG A 253 -13.79 -1.42 13.16
C ARG A 253 -13.06 -0.68 12.02
N GLY A 254 -13.83 -0.15 11.07
CA GLY A 254 -13.30 0.53 9.88
C GLY A 254 -12.78 -0.41 8.77
N ALA A 255 -13.00 -1.73 8.89
CA ALA A 255 -12.53 -2.70 7.91
C ALA A 255 -13.07 -2.43 6.50
N ASN A 256 -14.39 -2.18 6.37
CA ASN A 256 -15.02 -1.90 5.08
C ASN A 256 -14.46 -0.63 4.41
N VAL A 257 -14.26 0.45 5.18
CA VAL A 257 -13.68 1.69 4.67
C VAL A 257 -12.28 1.45 4.10
N ARG A 258 -11.45 0.72 4.85
CA ARG A 258 -10.12 0.33 4.37
C ARG A 258 -10.20 -0.58 3.15
N ALA A 259 -11.06 -1.59 3.17
CA ALA A 259 -11.15 -2.56 2.09
C ALA A 259 -11.62 -1.93 0.78
N SER A 260 -12.63 -1.07 0.81
CA SER A 260 -13.04 -0.28 -0.36
C SER A 260 -11.89 0.60 -0.87
N THR A 261 -11.16 1.23 0.05
CA THR A 261 -10.00 2.06 -0.27
C THR A 261 -8.90 1.26 -1.00
N ILE A 262 -8.52 0.11 -0.46
CA ILE A 262 -7.50 -0.75 -1.07
C ILE A 262 -8.01 -1.34 -2.39
N GLY A 263 -9.28 -1.73 -2.49
CA GLY A 263 -9.88 -2.20 -3.74
C GLY A 263 -9.81 -1.15 -4.85
N VAL A 264 -10.15 0.10 -4.57
CA VAL A 264 -9.99 1.21 -5.53
C VAL A 264 -8.52 1.42 -5.88
N PHE A 265 -7.64 1.43 -4.88
CA PHE A 265 -6.20 1.57 -5.10
C PHE A 265 -5.66 0.47 -6.02
N SER A 266 -6.09 -0.79 -5.86
CA SER A 266 -5.68 -1.91 -6.71
C SER A 266 -6.09 -1.71 -8.18
N ILE A 267 -7.27 -1.13 -8.45
CA ILE A 267 -7.68 -0.75 -9.81
C ILE A 267 -6.74 0.32 -10.39
N LEU A 268 -6.49 1.38 -9.63
CA LEU A 268 -5.67 2.52 -10.06
C LEU A 268 -4.24 2.08 -10.33
N TYR A 269 -3.68 1.28 -9.43
CA TYR A 269 -2.34 0.72 -9.54
C TYR A 269 -2.18 -0.12 -10.82
N ASN A 270 -3.13 -1.02 -11.11
CA ASN A 270 -3.08 -1.82 -12.34
C ASN A 270 -3.15 -0.94 -13.60
N SER A 271 -3.98 0.10 -13.57
CA SER A 271 -4.15 1.02 -14.70
C SER A 271 -2.86 1.79 -14.97
N LEU A 272 -2.18 2.25 -13.92
CA LEU A 272 -0.88 2.92 -14.00
C LEU A 272 0.21 1.97 -14.53
N ASN A 273 0.29 0.75 -13.98
CA ASN A 273 1.29 -0.22 -14.41
C ASN A 273 1.17 -0.56 -15.91
N LYS A 274 -0.07 -0.67 -16.43
CA LYS A 274 -0.29 -0.87 -17.87
C LYS A 274 0.09 0.34 -18.71
N PHE A 275 -0.08 1.54 -18.18
CA PHE A 275 0.30 2.76 -18.89
C PHE A 275 1.81 2.82 -19.06
N ILE A 276 2.57 2.62 -17.98
CA ILE A 276 4.04 2.60 -17.97
C ILE A 276 4.59 1.55 -18.95
N ASN A 277 4.11 0.30 -18.85
CA ASN A 277 4.64 -0.79 -19.67
C ASN A 277 4.29 -0.68 -21.18
N ARG A 278 3.30 0.13 -21.55
CA ARG A 278 2.98 0.40 -22.98
C ARG A 278 3.97 1.35 -23.62
N GLU A 279 4.55 2.26 -22.83
CA GLU A 279 5.53 3.21 -23.32
C GLU A 279 6.88 2.52 -23.59
N GLU A 280 7.24 1.50 -22.82
CA GLU A 280 8.48 0.73 -23.03
C GLU A 280 8.50 -0.12 -24.32
N THR A 281 7.33 -0.41 -24.90
CA THR A 281 7.19 -1.23 -26.12
C THR A 281 7.12 -0.43 -27.42
N LYS A 282 7.23 0.90 -27.36
CA LYS A 282 7.21 1.80 -28.53
C LYS A 282 8.57 2.43 -28.73
#